data_AF-A0A8H7GMM2-F1
#
_entry.id   AF-A0A8H7GMM2-F1
#
_cell.length_a   1.000
_cell.length_b   1.000
_cell.length_c   1.000
_cell.angle_alpha   90.00
_cell.angle_beta   90.00
_cell.angle_gamma   90.00
#
_symmetry.space_group_name_H-M   'P 1'
#
loop_
_entity.id
_entity.type
_entity.pdbx_description
1 polymer ?
#
loop_
_entity_poly.entity_id
_entity_poly.type
_entity_poly.pdbx_seq_one_letter_code
_entity_poly.pdbx_strand_id
1 'polypeptide(L)'
;MQIFSDTGGGPALFLDILSSGVSLKDVETETVLATATTASLFATPLLHTLSVTYGPSGSFNYAITNSQTGASILKASTTGTIGTGENYLKFGLYRAVYTGMPDLKAWYGDYTVEQT
;
A
#
# COMPACT_ATOMS: atom_id res chain seq x y z
N MET A 1 -0.86 0.60 -3.59
CA MET A 1 -1.94 0.31 -2.61
C MET A 1 -2.21 1.58 -1.84
N GLN A 2 -3.46 1.89 -1.58
CA GLN A 2 -3.89 3.03 -0.77
C GLN A 2 -4.98 2.59 0.21
N ILE A 3 -4.93 3.12 1.43
CA ILE A 3 -6.14 3.34 2.21
C ILE A 3 -6.62 4.74 1.86
N PHE A 4 -7.76 4.85 1.19
CA PHE A 4 -8.30 6.13 0.75
C PHE A 4 -9.36 6.63 1.73
N SER A 5 -9.28 7.91 2.08
CA SER A 5 -10.25 8.63 2.90
C SER A 5 -10.99 9.62 2.01
N ASP A 6 -12.29 9.40 1.79
CA ASP A 6 -13.08 10.27 0.91
C ASP A 6 -13.26 11.66 1.52
N THR A 7 -13.64 11.71 2.80
CA THR A 7 -13.80 12.97 3.53
C THR A 7 -12.45 13.67 3.75
N GLY A 8 -11.35 12.91 3.86
CA GLY A 8 -10.00 13.45 3.91
C GLY A 8 -9.47 13.96 2.57
N GLY A 9 -10.19 13.73 1.46
CA GLY A 9 -9.82 14.19 0.13
C GLY A 9 -8.61 13.49 -0.48
N GLY A 10 -8.19 12.33 0.05
CA GLY A 10 -6.95 11.69 -0.36
C GLY A 10 -6.62 10.37 0.33
N PRO A 11 -5.50 9.74 -0.03
CA PRO A 11 -5.01 8.57 0.68
C PRO A 11 -4.61 8.95 2.11
N ALA A 12 -5.08 8.19 3.11
CA ALA A 12 -4.55 8.25 4.48
C ALA A 12 -3.21 7.49 4.57
N LEU A 13 -3.14 6.34 3.91
CA LEU A 13 -1.91 5.56 3.76
C LEU A 13 -1.63 5.29 2.29
N PHE A 14 -0.38 5.40 1.85
CA PHE A 14 0.00 5.21 0.46
C PHE A 14 1.30 4.41 0.30
N LEU A 15 1.22 3.31 -0.45
CA LEU A 15 2.40 2.61 -0.95
C LEU A 15 2.85 3.26 -2.27
N ASP A 16 3.91 4.04 -2.16
CA ASP A 16 4.53 4.79 -3.24
C ASP A 16 5.73 4.02 -3.81
N ILE A 17 5.79 3.90 -5.13
CA ILE A 17 6.81 3.15 -5.86
C ILE A 17 7.47 4.10 -6.85
N LEU A 18 8.68 4.54 -6.50
CA LEU A 18 9.52 5.43 -7.30
C LEU A 18 10.76 4.66 -7.76
N SER A 19 11.45 5.14 -8.79
CA SER A 19 12.72 4.52 -9.22
C SER A 19 13.76 4.45 -8.11
N SER A 20 13.75 5.42 -7.19
CA SER A 20 14.63 5.51 -6.02
C SER A 20 14.28 4.53 -4.90
N GLY A 21 13.09 3.92 -4.92
CA GLY A 21 12.67 2.99 -3.89
C GLY A 21 11.17 2.92 -3.69
N VAL A 22 10.79 2.04 -2.77
CA VAL A 22 9.41 1.80 -2.35
C VAL A 22 9.26 2.36 -0.95
N SER A 23 8.17 3.07 -0.71
CA SER A 23 7.86 3.61 0.61
C SER A 23 6.37 3.47 0.90
N LEU A 24 6.04 2.91 2.06
CA LEU A 24 4.71 3.01 2.62
C LEU A 24 4.68 4.21 3.55
N LYS A 25 3.80 5.16 3.26
CA LYS A 25 3.70 6.43 3.98
C LYS A 25 2.35 6.54 4.65
N ASP A 26 2.36 7.08 5.86
CA ASP A 26 1.24 7.83 6.40
C ASP A 26 1.27 9.22 5.78
N VAL A 27 0.22 9.55 5.06
CA VAL A 27 0.14 10.78 4.26
C VAL A 27 -0.27 11.97 5.14
N GLU A 28 -1.06 11.73 6.19
CA GLU A 28 -1.52 12.78 7.09
C GLU A 28 -0.36 13.32 7.94
N THR A 29 0.51 12.43 8.40
CA THR A 29 1.68 12.78 9.21
C THR A 29 2.98 12.89 8.43
N GLU A 30 2.94 12.65 7.12
CA GLU A 30 4.11 12.54 6.23
C GLU A 30 5.18 11.54 6.69
N THR A 31 4.81 10.58 7.54
CA THR A 31 5.74 9.61 8.13
C THR A 31 5.93 8.41 7.20
N VAL A 32 7.19 8.04 6.95
CA VAL A 32 7.52 6.78 6.28
C VAL A 32 7.44 5.63 7.29
N LEU A 33 6.47 4.73 7.09
CA LEU A 33 6.23 3.58 7.96
C LEU A 33 7.16 2.40 7.63
N ALA A 34 7.46 2.21 6.35
CA ALA A 34 8.38 1.18 5.88
C ALA A 34 8.92 1.49 4.48
N THR A 35 10.08 0.92 4.16
CA THR A 35 10.69 1.02 2.83
C THR A 35 11.08 -0.34 2.28
N ALA A 36 11.24 -0.41 0.96
CA ALA A 36 11.81 -1.56 0.26
C ALA A 36 12.52 -1.08 -1.02
N THR A 37 13.23 -1.99 -1.68
CA THR A 37 13.81 -1.70 -3.00
C THR A 37 12.78 -1.93 -4.10
N THR A 38 12.90 -1.21 -5.22
CA THR A 38 12.11 -1.50 -6.42
C THR A 38 12.41 -2.89 -6.97
N ALA A 39 13.68 -3.31 -6.95
CA ALA A 39 14.10 -4.64 -7.36
C ALA A 39 13.34 -5.75 -6.63
N SER A 40 13.14 -5.62 -5.31
CA SER A 40 12.37 -6.60 -4.53
C SER A 40 10.88 -6.65 -4.88
N LEU A 41 10.27 -5.55 -5.35
CA LEU A 41 8.87 -5.58 -5.82
C LEU A 41 8.71 -6.14 -7.24
N PHE A 42 9.76 -6.10 -8.04
CA PHE A 42 9.74 -6.72 -9.37
C PHE A 42 10.10 -8.21 -9.33
N ALA A 43 10.41 -8.76 -8.15
CA ALA A 43 10.54 -10.20 -7.94
C ALA A 43 9.14 -10.85 -7.98
N THR A 44 8.88 -11.67 -9.00
CA THR A 44 7.56 -12.28 -9.23
C THR A 44 7.39 -13.57 -8.43
N PRO A 45 6.14 -13.93 -8.02
CA PRO A 45 4.96 -13.11 -7.73
C PRO A 45 4.94 -12.59 -6.28
N LEU A 46 4.23 -11.50 -6.02
CA LEU A 46 4.07 -10.92 -4.68
C LEU A 46 2.76 -11.33 -4.03
N LEU A 47 2.78 -11.58 -2.71
CA LEU A 47 1.59 -11.68 -1.88
C LEU A 47 1.48 -10.45 -0.98
N HIS A 48 0.35 -9.75 -1.08
CA HIS A 48 0.00 -8.62 -0.23
C HIS A 48 -1.05 -9.05 0.79
N THR A 49 -0.82 -8.78 2.07
CA THR A 49 -1.79 -9.04 3.14
C THR A 49 -2.05 -7.75 3.92
N LEU A 50 -3.33 -7.46 4.17
CA LEU A 50 -3.77 -6.26 4.87
C LEU A 50 -4.82 -6.63 5.92
N SER A 51 -4.65 -6.11 7.13
CA SER A 51 -5.70 -6.00 8.14
C SER A 51 -5.82 -4.54 8.53
N VAL A 52 -7.02 -3.98 8.50
CA VAL A 52 -7.25 -2.56 8.78
C VAL A 52 -8.52 -2.35 9.58
N THR A 53 -8.44 -1.46 10.57
CA THR A 53 -9.57 -0.87 11.27
C THR A 53 -9.53 0.62 11.00
N TYR A 54 -10.60 1.18 10.44
CA TYR A 54 -10.68 2.61 10.09
C TYR A 54 -11.08 3.49 11.28
N GLY A 55 -10.81 4.79 11.17
CA GLY A 55 -11.27 5.81 12.11
C GLY A 55 -10.24 6.22 13.18
N PRO A 56 -10.64 7.03 14.18
CA PRO A 56 -9.72 7.70 15.13
C PRO A 56 -8.91 6.79 16.05
N SER A 57 -9.38 5.56 16.26
CA SER A 57 -8.68 4.50 17.02
C SER A 57 -8.47 3.28 16.13
N GLY A 58 -8.11 3.55 14.88
CA GLY A 58 -7.85 2.57 13.86
C GLY A 58 -6.53 1.82 14.07
N SER A 59 -6.38 0.79 13.27
CA SER A 59 -5.18 -0.03 13.20
C SER A 59 -4.90 -0.38 11.76
N PHE A 60 -3.62 -0.52 11.43
CA PHE A 60 -3.20 -0.92 10.11
C PHE A 60 -2.04 -1.90 10.24
N ASN A 61 -2.16 -3.05 9.59
CA ASN A 61 -1.11 -4.06 9.49
C ASN A 61 -1.01 -4.50 8.04
N TYR A 62 0.15 -4.29 7.42
CA TYR A 62 0.36 -4.58 6.02
C TYR A 62 1.71 -5.26 5.77
N ALA A 63 1.69 -6.25 4.89
CA ALA A 63 2.89 -6.92 4.46
C ALA A 63 2.89 -7.17 2.95
N ILE A 64 4.10 -7.20 2.40
CA ILE A 64 4.42 -7.67 1.06
C ILE A 64 5.46 -8.77 1.24
N THR A 65 5.18 -9.94 0.66
CA THR A 65 6.08 -11.09 0.65
C THR A 65 6.27 -11.59 -0.77
N ASN A 66 7.43 -12.19 -1.05
CA ASN A 66 7.58 -13.01 -2.24
C ASN A 66 6.75 -14.30 -2.02
N SER A 67 5.75 -14.53 -2.88
CA SER A 67 4.81 -15.65 -2.73
C SER A 67 5.44 -17.03 -3.01
N GLN A 68 6.56 -17.09 -3.72
CA GLN A 68 7.27 -18.34 -4.00
C GLN A 68 8.21 -18.73 -2.86
N THR A 69 8.91 -17.76 -2.27
CA THR A 69 9.95 -18.03 -1.27
C THR A 69 9.52 -17.74 0.17
N GLY A 70 8.40 -17.02 0.36
CA GLY A 70 7.97 -16.51 1.66
C GLY A 70 8.82 -15.35 2.19
N ALA A 71 9.81 -14.87 1.42
CA ALA A 71 10.70 -13.80 1.85
C ALA A 71 9.90 -12.51 2.10
N SER A 72 10.11 -11.90 3.27
CA SER A 72 9.52 -10.60 3.61
C SER A 72 10.17 -9.49 2.78
N ILE A 73 9.36 -8.68 2.10
CA ILE A 73 9.83 -7.55 1.29
C ILE A 73 9.55 -6.24 2.02
N LEU A 74 8.35 -6.08 2.56
CA LEU A 74 7.93 -4.90 3.30
C LEU A 74 6.94 -5.31 4.38
N LYS A 75 7.09 -4.78 5.59
CA LYS A 75 6.13 -4.95 6.68
C LYS A 75 5.98 -3.61 7.40
N ALA A 76 4.74 -3.26 7.72
CA ALA A 76 4.43 -2.06 8.46
C ALA A 76 3.20 -2.28 9.35
N SER A 77 3.22 -1.64 10.50
CA SER A 77 2.08 -1.57 11.41
C SER A 77 1.99 -0.18 12.01
N THR A 78 0.78 0.35 12.13
CA THR A 78 0.53 1.60 12.87
C THR A 78 -0.85 1.56 13.52
N THR A 79 -1.02 2.39 14.54
CA THR A 79 -2.27 2.58 15.29
C THR A 79 -2.53 4.06 15.44
N GLY A 80 -3.80 4.45 15.55
CA GLY A 80 -4.22 5.84 15.62
C GLY A 80 -5.28 6.13 14.58
N THR A 81 -5.37 7.38 14.12
CA THR A 81 -6.32 7.73 13.06
C THR A 81 -5.94 7.02 11.76
N ILE A 82 -6.83 6.18 11.24
CA ILE A 82 -6.70 5.58 9.91
C ILE A 82 -7.87 6.06 9.04
N GLY A 83 -7.64 7.20 8.39
CA GLY A 83 -8.62 7.86 7.54
C GLY A 83 -9.82 8.46 8.30
N THR A 84 -10.69 9.16 7.57
CA THR A 84 -11.77 9.97 8.13
C THR A 84 -13.04 9.81 7.29
N GLY A 85 -14.19 9.63 7.95
CA GLY A 85 -15.46 9.37 7.26
C GLY A 85 -15.47 8.02 6.53
N GLU A 86 -15.87 8.02 5.26
CA GLU A 86 -15.87 6.83 4.41
C GLU A 86 -14.46 6.48 3.94
N ASN A 87 -14.08 5.22 4.13
CA ASN A 87 -12.74 4.72 3.83
C ASN A 87 -12.81 3.43 3.02
N TYR A 88 -11.85 3.24 2.11
CA TYR A 88 -11.78 2.05 1.29
C TYR A 88 -10.37 1.73 0.82
N LEU A 89 -10.13 0.45 0.56
CA LEU A 89 -8.89 -0.03 -0.04
C LEU A 89 -8.89 0.25 -1.55
N LYS A 90 -7.77 0.78 -2.05
CA LYS A 90 -7.45 0.79 -3.49
C LYS A 90 -6.16 0.01 -3.73
N PHE A 91 -6.19 -0.93 -4.66
CA PHE A 91 -4.99 -1.61 -5.15
C PHE A 91 -5.00 -1.63 -6.67
N GLY A 92 -3.81 -1.58 -7.26
CA GLY A 92 -3.64 -1.26 -8.67
C GLY A 92 -2.38 -0.43 -8.90
N LEU A 93 -2.13 -0.10 -10.17
CA LEU A 93 -1.16 0.89 -10.58
C LEU A 93 -1.85 2.25 -10.67
N TYR A 94 -1.51 3.17 -9.77
CA TYR A 94 -1.96 4.56 -9.83
C TYR A 94 -0.74 5.45 -9.99
N ARG A 95 -0.54 5.97 -11.20
CA ARG A 95 0.68 6.69 -11.61
C ARG A 95 0.34 8.09 -12.09
N ALA A 96 1.14 9.07 -11.69
CA ALA A 96 1.19 10.34 -12.40
C ALA A 96 1.72 10.08 -13.82
N VAL A 97 1.02 10.61 -14.83
CA VAL A 97 1.39 10.44 -16.24
C VAL A 97 2.30 11.60 -16.66
N TYR A 98 3.43 11.26 -17.28
CA TYR A 98 4.37 12.24 -17.82
C TYR A 98 4.98 11.72 -19.13
N THR A 99 5.39 12.64 -20.00
CA THR A 99 6.03 12.32 -21.28
C THR A 99 7.30 11.50 -21.06
N GLY A 100 7.42 10.36 -21.74
CA GLY A 100 8.60 9.48 -21.64
C GLY A 100 8.56 8.47 -20.49
N MET A 101 7.42 8.31 -19.80
CA MET A 101 7.29 7.26 -18.79
C MET A 101 7.38 5.85 -19.40
N PRO A 102 8.04 4.88 -18.74
CA PRO A 102 8.06 3.50 -19.21
C PRO A 102 6.70 2.82 -19.01
N ASP A 103 6.40 1.87 -19.89
CA ASP A 103 5.27 0.96 -19.75
C ASP A 103 5.39 0.14 -18.47
N LEU A 104 4.25 -0.08 -17.81
CA LEU A 104 4.16 -0.95 -16.64
C LEU A 104 2.95 -1.86 -16.79
N LYS A 105 3.16 -3.14 -16.55
CA LYS A 105 2.11 -4.16 -16.51
C LYS A 105 2.07 -4.76 -15.13
N ALA A 106 0.86 -4.98 -14.63
CA ALA A 106 0.61 -5.70 -13.39
C ALA A 106 -0.57 -6.64 -13.62
N TRP A 107 -0.47 -7.82 -13.00
CA TRP A 107 -1.56 -8.79 -12.93
C TRP A 107 -1.95 -8.95 -11.47
N TYR A 108 -3.25 -9.02 -11.22
CA TYR A 108 -3.81 -9.18 -9.88
C TYR A 108 -4.70 -10.43 -9.90
N GLY A 109 -4.59 -11.24 -8.86
CA GLY A 109 -5.33 -12.49 -8.70
C GLY A 109 -5.44 -12.84 -7.22
N ASP A 110 -6.11 -13.95 -6.92
CA ASP A 110 -6.25 -14.53 -5.57
C ASP A 110 -6.73 -13.54 -4.50
N TYR A 111 -7.60 -12.61 -4.89
CA TYR A 111 -8.18 -11.63 -3.98
C TYR A 111 -9.22 -12.28 -3.07
N THR A 112 -9.02 -12.14 -1.76
CA THR A 112 -9.98 -12.52 -0.72
C THR A 112 -10.13 -11.36 0.25
N VAL A 113 -11.37 -11.10 0.69
CA VAL A 113 -11.67 -10.09 1.70
C VAL A 113 -12.65 -10.67 2.70
N GLU A 114 -12.41 -10.37 3.97
CA GLU A 114 -13.32 -10.59 5.07
C GLU A 114 -13.59 -9.23 5.72
N GLN A 115 -14.87 -8.92 5.91
CA GLN A 115 -15.30 -7.67 6.53
C GLN A 115 -16.15 -8.03 7.74
N THR A 116 -15.68 -7.60 8.91
CA THR A 116 -16.30 -7.86 10.22
C THR A 116 -16.79 -6.57 10.84
#